data_AF-A0A9P7ZBF4-F1
#
_entry.id   AF-A0A9P7ZBF4-F1
#
_cell.length_a   1.000
_cell.length_b   1.000
_cell.length_c   1.000
_cell.angle_alpha   90.00
_cell.angle_beta   90.00
_cell.angle_gamma   90.00
#
_symmetry.space_group_name_H-M   'P 1'
#
loop_
_entity.id
_entity.type
_entity.pdbx_description
1 polymer ?
#
loop_
_entity_poly.entity_id
_entity_poly.type
_entity_poly.pdbx_seq_one_letter_code
_entity_poly.pdbx_strand_id
1 'polypeptide(L)'
;MLRSKQGKRIPAEVCLNIVEQALKDDPKSIKGFVTISKDFNLLLKRYERSLVKNTLTPGINLHYNLLPSCANPEWVKNASPCSYRWLSELHMRTKHDSLYLAEHRMSLMWGSTWPLFPPRPGSTYTTPPEYAEFNKHMRMLKLQGIELLYEIADCTVGLKTGRQVDFMHELEPLELAKLGIMVVALSQGYDDLHGSLVEHLPGPVKRERICVYKNKLLRYGPYFAIAATKNDPWVTTVIDEGLNELGAFESSTMPWKVSAPSLQSQLWKILCQKVGCSLPDGWEKAKELVEEDLKARALDV
;
A
#
# COMPACT_ATOMS: atom_id res chain seq x y z
N MET A 1 -23.99 0.20 29.45
CA MET A 1 -22.61 -0.27 29.76
C MET A 1 -22.57 -1.80 29.85
N LEU A 2 -21.45 -2.42 29.46
CA LEU A 2 -21.27 -3.87 29.45
C LEU A 2 -21.31 -4.46 30.87
N ARG A 3 -21.90 -5.66 30.99
CA ARG A 3 -21.98 -6.43 32.23
C ARG A 3 -21.44 -7.84 32.00
N SER A 4 -20.79 -8.39 33.01
CA SER A 4 -20.39 -9.80 33.04
C SER A 4 -21.63 -10.72 33.10
N LYS A 5 -21.43 -12.03 32.89
CA LYS A 5 -22.47 -13.06 33.09
C LYS A 5 -23.10 -13.03 34.50
N GLN A 6 -22.38 -12.50 35.49
CA GLN A 6 -22.82 -12.34 36.88
C GLN A 6 -23.48 -10.97 37.14
N GLY A 7 -23.77 -10.18 36.10
CA GLY A 7 -24.40 -8.87 36.22
C GLY A 7 -23.48 -7.72 36.67
N LYS A 8 -22.22 -8.00 37.03
CA LYS A 8 -21.23 -6.98 37.42
C LYS A 8 -20.90 -6.06 36.25
N ARG A 9 -20.89 -4.75 36.49
CA ARG A 9 -20.53 -3.73 35.49
C ARG A 9 -19.04 -3.87 35.15
N ILE A 10 -18.72 -3.94 33.86
CA ILE A 10 -17.34 -3.98 33.39
C ILE A 10 -16.78 -2.55 33.42
N PRO A 11 -15.56 -2.33 33.93
CA PRO A 11 -14.91 -1.02 33.91
C PRO A 11 -14.80 -0.45 32.50
N ALA A 12 -14.87 0.88 32.38
CA ALA A 12 -14.80 1.54 31.08
C ALA A 12 -13.48 1.25 30.36
N GLU A 13 -12.33 1.28 31.05
CA GLU A 13 -11.02 0.98 30.42
C GLU A 13 -10.98 -0.43 29.83
N VAL A 14 -11.51 -1.42 30.54
CA VAL A 14 -11.55 -2.81 30.05
C VAL A 14 -12.43 -2.90 28.80
N CYS A 15 -13.59 -2.23 28.78
CA CYS A 15 -14.46 -2.22 27.61
C CYS A 15 -13.78 -1.56 26.40
N LEU A 16 -13.02 -0.49 26.64
CA LEU A 16 -12.31 0.26 25.60
C LEU A 16 -11.13 -0.53 25.05
N ASN A 17 -10.37 -1.24 25.90
CA ASN A 17 -9.30 -2.15 25.46
C ASN A 17 -9.84 -3.30 24.59
N ILE A 18 -11.01 -3.86 24.94
CA ILE A 18 -11.67 -4.88 24.12
C ILE A 18 -12.03 -4.31 22.74
N VAL A 19 -12.56 -3.09 22.72
CA VAL A 19 -12.91 -2.42 21.46
C VAL A 19 -11.67 -2.17 20.63
N GLU A 20 -10.59 -1.63 21.22
CA GLU A 20 -9.34 -1.42 20.50
C GLU A 20 -8.79 -2.70 19.90
N GLN A 21 -8.77 -3.79 20.68
CA GLN A 21 -8.27 -5.07 20.17
C GLN A 21 -9.14 -5.59 19.04
N ALA A 22 -10.47 -5.54 19.19
CA ALA A 22 -11.39 -5.94 18.13
C ALA A 22 -11.29 -5.06 16.88
N LEU A 23 -10.98 -3.76 17.02
CA LEU A 23 -10.76 -2.85 15.89
C LEU A 23 -9.43 -3.10 15.19
N LYS A 24 -8.40 -3.54 15.92
CA LYS A 24 -7.13 -3.99 15.31
C LYS A 24 -7.34 -5.23 14.45
N ASP A 25 -8.19 -6.13 14.91
CA ASP A 25 -8.48 -7.39 14.19
C ASP A 25 -9.43 -7.18 13.01
N ASP A 26 -10.55 -6.46 13.23
CA ASP A 26 -11.51 -6.07 12.19
C ASP A 26 -12.14 -4.69 12.48
N PRO A 27 -11.74 -3.63 11.75
CA PRO A 27 -12.32 -2.30 11.93
C PRO A 27 -13.84 -2.24 11.66
N LYS A 28 -14.42 -3.19 10.92
CA LYS A 28 -15.88 -3.23 10.67
C LYS A 28 -16.67 -3.60 11.92
N SER A 29 -16.03 -4.24 12.90
CA SER A 29 -16.61 -4.60 14.18
C SER A 29 -17.12 -3.40 14.99
N ILE A 30 -16.66 -2.17 14.67
CA ILE A 30 -17.19 -0.94 15.30
C ILE A 30 -18.71 -0.81 15.19
N LYS A 31 -19.31 -1.26 14.06
CA LYS A 31 -20.76 -1.20 13.87
C LYS A 31 -21.48 -2.03 14.92
N GLY A 32 -20.95 -3.19 15.27
CA GLY A 32 -21.49 -4.05 16.32
C GLY A 32 -21.36 -3.41 17.70
N PHE A 33 -20.25 -2.73 17.99
CA PHE A 33 -20.05 -2.08 19.28
C PHE A 33 -20.99 -0.87 19.50
N VAL A 34 -21.21 -0.07 18.45
CA VAL A 34 -22.06 1.13 18.53
C VAL A 34 -23.54 0.80 18.80
N THR A 35 -23.99 -0.42 18.48
CA THR A 35 -25.39 -0.86 18.69
C THR A 35 -25.65 -1.49 20.06
N ILE A 36 -24.62 -1.79 20.86
CA ILE A 36 -24.77 -2.52 22.14
C ILE A 36 -25.64 -1.75 23.14
N SER A 37 -25.38 -0.44 23.33
CA SER A 37 -26.19 0.41 24.21
C SER A 37 -25.90 1.90 23.96
N LYS A 38 -26.85 2.78 24.26
CA LYS A 38 -26.66 4.25 24.17
C LYS A 38 -25.46 4.74 24.99
N ASP A 39 -25.33 4.29 26.24
CA ASP A 39 -24.21 4.66 27.11
C ASP A 39 -22.85 4.22 26.55
N PHE A 40 -22.83 3.03 25.92
CA PHE A 40 -21.60 2.50 25.35
C PHE A 40 -21.22 3.23 24.07
N ASN A 41 -22.20 3.56 23.21
CA ASN A 41 -21.97 4.45 22.06
C ASN A 41 -21.43 5.82 22.49
N LEU A 42 -21.97 6.41 23.56
CA LEU A 42 -21.44 7.66 24.12
C LEU A 42 -20.00 7.51 24.64
N LEU A 43 -19.70 6.40 25.31
CA LEU A 43 -18.33 6.08 25.76
C LEU A 43 -17.38 5.97 24.56
N LEU A 44 -17.76 5.23 23.53
CA LEU A 44 -16.99 5.08 22.29
C LEU A 44 -16.73 6.42 21.61
N LYS A 45 -17.76 7.25 21.40
CA LYS A 45 -17.60 8.58 20.79
C LYS A 45 -16.68 9.52 21.60
N ARG A 46 -16.74 9.44 22.94
CA ARG A 46 -15.83 10.21 23.80
C ARG A 46 -14.41 9.68 23.73
N TYR A 47 -14.27 8.37 23.72
CA TYR A 47 -12.97 7.70 23.67
C TYR A 47 -12.27 7.90 22.33
N GLU A 48 -13.01 7.80 21.23
CA GLU A 48 -12.55 8.11 19.86
C GLU A 48 -11.87 9.48 19.79
N ARG A 49 -12.49 10.51 20.35
CA ARG A 49 -11.91 11.87 20.45
C ARG A 49 -10.66 11.91 21.34
N SER A 50 -10.66 11.16 22.45
CA SER A 50 -9.54 11.12 23.39
C SER A 50 -8.33 10.39 22.81
N LEU A 51 -8.55 9.28 22.11
CA LEU A 51 -7.52 8.52 21.42
C LEU A 51 -6.81 9.40 20.41
N VAL A 52 -7.58 10.08 19.56
CA VAL A 52 -7.00 10.90 18.51
C VAL A 52 -6.17 12.05 19.10
N LYS A 53 -6.62 12.67 20.19
CA LYS A 53 -5.84 13.69 20.89
C LYS A 53 -4.50 13.16 21.44
N ASN A 54 -4.46 11.90 21.90
CA ASN A 54 -3.26 11.27 22.44
C ASN A 54 -2.32 10.75 21.34
N THR A 55 -2.87 10.28 20.21
CA THR A 55 -2.09 9.81 19.05
C THR A 55 -1.43 10.97 18.29
N LEU A 56 -1.97 12.18 18.38
CA LEU A 56 -1.41 13.43 17.83
C LEU A 56 -0.26 14.03 18.68
N THR A 57 0.48 13.20 19.42
CA THR A 57 1.58 13.67 20.28
C THR A 57 2.64 14.44 19.46
N PRO A 58 3.24 15.52 20.01
CA PRO A 58 4.11 16.42 19.26
C PRO A 58 5.39 15.68 18.85
N GLY A 59 5.51 15.38 17.56
CA GLY A 59 6.62 14.62 17.00
C GLY A 59 6.19 13.71 15.85
N ILE A 60 4.93 13.27 15.82
CA ILE A 60 4.33 12.68 14.61
C ILE A 60 3.90 13.86 13.74
N ASN A 61 4.79 14.26 12.84
CA ASN A 61 4.51 15.28 11.84
C ASN A 61 3.49 14.70 10.84
N LEU A 62 2.21 14.75 11.20
CA LEU A 62 1.13 14.63 10.23
C LEU A 62 1.11 15.94 9.43
N HIS A 63 2.11 16.15 8.57
CA HIS A 63 2.14 17.29 7.64
C HIS A 63 0.99 17.27 6.62
N TYR A 64 0.09 16.31 6.72
CA TYR A 64 -0.99 16.09 5.79
C TYR A 64 -2.31 16.09 6.55
N ASN A 65 -3.25 16.93 6.10
CA ASN A 65 -4.66 16.70 6.34
C ASN A 65 -4.99 15.33 5.73
N LEU A 66 -4.89 14.27 6.53
CA LEU A 66 -5.23 12.89 6.17
C LEU A 66 -6.71 12.85 5.78
N LEU A 67 -6.99 13.16 4.52
CA LEU A 67 -8.08 12.59 3.78
C LEU A 67 -7.71 11.10 3.66
N PRO A 68 -8.45 10.17 4.29
CA PRO A 68 -8.07 8.77 4.27
C PRO A 68 -7.90 8.30 2.82
N SER A 69 -6.73 7.78 2.44
CA SER A 69 -6.56 6.97 1.21
C SER A 69 -7.27 5.63 1.36
N CYS A 70 -8.54 5.63 1.75
CA CYS A 70 -9.31 4.42 1.69
C CYS A 70 -9.68 4.19 0.22
N ALA A 71 -8.91 3.34 -0.44
CA ALA A 71 -9.21 2.78 -1.76
C ALA A 71 -10.58 2.08 -1.85
N ASN A 72 -11.28 1.87 -0.73
CA ASN A 72 -12.68 1.49 -0.71
C ASN A 72 -13.57 2.76 -0.63
N PRO A 73 -14.31 3.11 -1.70
CA PRO A 73 -15.18 4.29 -1.72
C PRO A 73 -16.26 4.29 -0.62
N GLU A 74 -16.67 3.11 -0.13
CA GLU A 74 -17.65 3.00 0.95
C GLU A 74 -17.06 3.40 2.32
N TRP A 75 -15.75 3.25 2.50
CA TRP A 75 -15.05 3.65 3.72
C TRP A 75 -14.85 5.17 3.77
N VAL A 76 -14.55 5.80 2.62
CA VAL A 76 -14.31 7.25 2.50
C VAL A 76 -15.55 8.07 2.79
N LYS A 77 -16.73 7.65 2.30
CA LYS A 77 -17.98 8.44 2.40
C LYS A 77 -18.37 8.84 3.82
N ASN A 78 -17.83 8.16 4.84
CA ASN A 78 -18.22 8.35 6.25
C ASN A 78 -17.02 8.44 7.20
N ALA A 79 -15.82 8.78 6.69
CA ALA A 79 -14.64 8.95 7.53
C ALA A 79 -14.49 10.44 7.90
N SER A 80 -14.90 10.81 9.11
CA SER A 80 -14.58 12.12 9.66
C SER A 80 -13.16 12.11 10.25
N PRO A 81 -12.44 13.25 10.23
CA PRO A 81 -11.23 13.40 11.03
C PRO A 81 -11.49 12.97 12.46
N CYS A 82 -10.49 12.35 13.09
CA CYS A 82 -10.60 11.86 14.46
C CYS A 82 -11.69 10.79 14.67
N SER A 83 -12.01 9.98 13.65
CA SER A 83 -12.89 8.81 13.80
C SER A 83 -12.10 7.50 13.98
N TYR A 84 -12.74 6.42 14.41
CA TYR A 84 -12.16 5.08 14.44
C TYR A 84 -11.70 4.62 13.06
N ARG A 85 -12.38 5.06 11.99
CA ARG A 85 -11.92 4.80 10.61
C ARG A 85 -10.62 5.53 10.30
N TRP A 86 -10.53 6.80 10.70
CA TRP A 86 -9.31 7.58 10.59
C TRP A 86 -8.16 7.00 11.45
N LEU A 87 -8.46 6.51 12.65
CA LEU A 87 -7.50 5.86 13.52
C LEU A 87 -7.04 4.51 12.95
N SER A 88 -7.93 3.75 12.32
CA SER A 88 -7.60 2.52 11.60
C SER A 88 -6.70 2.81 10.41
N GLU A 89 -7.00 3.84 9.62
CA GLU A 89 -6.15 4.32 8.52
C GLU A 89 -4.77 4.74 9.04
N LEU A 90 -4.72 5.49 10.13
CA LEU A 90 -3.48 5.87 10.78
C LEU A 90 -2.71 4.62 11.24
N HIS A 91 -3.36 3.63 11.85
CA HIS A 91 -2.71 2.37 12.23
C HIS A 91 -2.16 1.61 11.02
N MET A 92 -2.90 1.55 9.91
CA MET A 92 -2.41 0.93 8.68
C MET A 92 -1.17 1.67 8.15
N ARG A 93 -1.18 3.01 8.16
CA ARG A 93 -0.04 3.83 7.71
C ARG A 93 1.14 3.81 8.65
N THR A 94 0.87 3.68 9.95
CA THR A 94 1.93 3.57 10.96
C THR A 94 2.74 2.30 10.73
N LYS A 95 3.88 2.21 11.42
CA LYS A 95 4.86 1.13 11.34
C LYS A 95 4.29 -0.27 11.09
N HIS A 96 3.12 -0.65 11.61
CA HIS A 96 2.62 -2.02 11.52
C HIS A 96 2.45 -2.54 10.08
N ASP A 97 1.63 -1.90 9.23
CA ASP A 97 1.35 -2.49 7.91
C ASP A 97 2.41 -2.15 6.86
N SER A 98 3.07 -1.00 6.97
CA SER A 98 4.25 -0.66 6.17
C SER A 98 5.42 -1.62 6.47
N LEU A 99 5.67 -1.95 7.75
CA LEU A 99 6.65 -2.98 8.10
C LEU A 99 6.20 -4.36 7.64
N TYR A 100 4.92 -4.70 7.84
CA TYR A 100 4.37 -5.96 7.36
C TYR A 100 4.64 -6.13 5.86
N LEU A 101 4.26 -5.16 5.02
CA LEU A 101 4.50 -5.24 3.58
C LEU A 101 5.99 -5.30 3.23
N ALA A 102 6.83 -4.49 3.90
CA ALA A 102 8.27 -4.49 3.66
C ALA A 102 8.94 -5.83 4.00
N GLU A 103 8.40 -6.56 4.98
CA GLU A 103 8.89 -7.87 5.44
C GLU A 103 8.15 -9.05 4.79
N HIS A 104 6.98 -8.80 4.19
CA HIS A 104 6.16 -9.82 3.57
C HIS A 104 6.78 -10.36 2.28
N ARG A 105 6.51 -11.64 1.97
CA ARG A 105 7.02 -12.31 0.76
C ARG A 105 6.64 -11.62 -0.56
N MET A 106 5.57 -10.83 -0.54
CA MET A 106 5.09 -10.11 -1.72
C MET A 106 6.01 -8.95 -2.14
N SER A 107 6.84 -8.43 -1.23
CA SER A 107 7.81 -7.38 -1.56
C SER A 107 9.24 -7.92 -1.71
N LEU A 108 9.40 -9.24 -1.87
CA LEU A 108 10.73 -9.83 -2.06
C LEU A 108 11.33 -9.32 -3.37
N MET A 109 12.55 -8.81 -3.26
CA MET A 109 13.36 -8.35 -4.39
C MET A 109 14.48 -9.36 -4.58
N TRP A 110 14.15 -10.58 -5.02
CA TRP A 110 15.09 -11.70 -5.19
C TRP A 110 15.05 -12.24 -6.62
N GLY A 111 16.16 -12.83 -7.09
CA GLY A 111 16.22 -13.57 -8.35
C GLY A 111 16.78 -12.76 -9.53
N SER A 112 16.62 -13.29 -10.75
CA SER A 112 17.25 -12.74 -11.98
C SER A 112 16.79 -11.33 -12.35
N THR A 113 15.62 -10.90 -11.87
CA THR A 113 15.15 -9.52 -12.04
C THR A 113 15.91 -8.51 -11.16
N TRP A 114 16.63 -9.02 -10.16
CA TRP A 114 17.25 -8.26 -9.07
C TRP A 114 18.72 -8.72 -8.86
N PRO A 115 19.61 -8.54 -9.86
CA PRO A 115 20.93 -9.19 -9.89
C PRO A 115 21.94 -8.72 -8.83
N LEU A 116 21.77 -7.54 -8.21
CA LEU A 116 22.61 -7.10 -7.08
C LEU A 116 22.14 -7.63 -5.72
N PHE A 117 21.03 -8.36 -5.68
CA PHE A 117 20.52 -8.91 -4.44
C PHE A 117 21.21 -10.26 -4.22
N PRO A 118 21.98 -10.42 -3.13
CA PRO A 118 22.72 -11.64 -2.87
C PRO A 118 21.80 -12.86 -3.00
N PRO A 119 22.25 -13.95 -3.65
CA PRO A 119 21.44 -15.14 -3.81
C PRO A 119 20.95 -15.65 -2.45
N ARG A 120 19.72 -16.17 -2.44
CA ARG A 120 19.00 -16.67 -1.27
C ARG A 120 19.95 -17.47 -0.35
N PRO A 121 20.02 -17.17 0.97
CA PRO A 121 20.94 -17.87 1.85
C PRO A 121 20.54 -19.35 1.94
N GLY A 122 21.31 -20.18 1.26
CA GLY A 122 21.21 -21.64 1.26
C GLY A 122 22.53 -22.33 1.59
N SER A 123 23.57 -21.58 1.96
CA SER A 123 24.87 -22.13 2.35
C SER A 123 25.25 -21.64 3.74
N THR A 124 25.64 -22.60 4.57
CA THR A 124 26.08 -22.57 5.97
C THR A 124 27.27 -21.65 6.30
N TYR A 125 27.21 -20.36 5.94
CA TYR A 125 28.21 -19.38 6.36
C TYR A 125 27.55 -18.21 7.06
N THR A 126 28.08 -17.89 8.24
CA THR A 126 27.82 -16.67 9.02
C THR A 126 27.54 -15.49 8.09
N THR A 127 26.34 -14.90 8.20
CA THR A 127 25.97 -13.66 7.50
C THR A 127 27.06 -12.61 7.76
N PRO A 128 27.82 -12.18 6.73
CA PRO A 128 28.79 -11.11 6.91
C PRO A 128 28.09 -9.84 7.42
N PRO A 129 28.77 -8.96 8.17
CA PRO A 129 28.23 -7.65 8.58
C PRO A 129 27.63 -6.85 7.41
N GLU A 130 28.22 -7.00 6.22
CA GLU A 130 27.78 -6.43 4.95
C GLU A 130 26.35 -6.85 4.57
N TYR A 131 25.92 -8.07 4.91
CA TYR A 131 24.56 -8.56 4.63
C TYR A 131 23.53 -7.94 5.57
N ALA A 132 23.90 -7.68 6.83
CA ALA A 132 23.01 -7.02 7.79
C ALA A 132 22.76 -5.55 7.39
N GLU A 133 23.82 -4.83 7.03
CA GLU A 133 23.70 -3.44 6.54
C GLU A 133 22.96 -3.37 5.19
N PHE A 134 23.23 -4.31 4.27
CA PHE A 134 22.45 -4.39 3.03
C PHE A 134 20.96 -4.59 3.29
N ASN A 135 20.58 -5.54 4.17
CA ASN A 135 19.17 -5.75 4.52
C ASN A 135 18.53 -4.54 5.19
N LYS A 136 19.30 -3.81 6.01
CA LYS A 136 18.84 -2.57 6.64
C LYS A 136 18.55 -1.49 5.60
N HIS A 137 19.48 -1.25 4.67
CA HIS A 137 19.24 -0.31 3.56
C HIS A 137 18.10 -0.75 2.66
N MET A 138 17.95 -2.06 2.46
CA MET A 138 16.87 -2.60 1.67
C MET A 138 15.50 -2.46 2.33
N ARG A 139 15.45 -2.67 3.65
CA ARG A 139 14.26 -2.37 4.44
C ARG A 139 13.88 -0.89 4.33
N MET A 140 14.86 0.00 4.40
CA MET A 140 14.63 1.44 4.24
C MET A 140 14.10 1.79 2.84
N LEU A 141 14.67 1.20 1.79
CA LEU A 141 14.20 1.38 0.42
C LEU A 141 12.72 0.98 0.29
N LYS A 142 12.34 -0.19 0.80
CA LYS A 142 10.96 -0.67 0.76
C LYS A 142 10.01 0.26 1.51
N LEU A 143 10.42 0.72 2.69
CA LEU A 143 9.61 1.63 3.50
C LEU A 143 9.37 2.96 2.76
N GLN A 144 10.41 3.53 2.15
CA GLN A 144 10.29 4.74 1.32
C GLN A 144 9.39 4.52 0.10
N GLY A 145 9.51 3.38 -0.59
CA GLY A 145 8.64 3.05 -1.72
C GLY A 145 7.17 2.87 -1.31
N ILE A 146 6.91 2.30 -0.13
CA ILE A 146 5.56 2.14 0.44
C ILE A 146 4.99 3.51 0.86
N GLU A 147 5.81 4.39 1.41
CA GLU A 147 5.43 5.76 1.74
C GLU A 147 4.99 6.54 0.50
N LEU A 148 5.78 6.51 -0.58
CA LEU A 148 5.43 7.10 -1.87
C LEU A 148 4.12 6.51 -2.45
N LEU A 149 3.86 5.21 -2.21
CA LEU A 149 2.59 4.58 -2.61
C LEU A 149 1.38 5.10 -1.81
N TYR A 150 1.56 5.49 -0.54
CA TYR A 150 0.51 6.17 0.22
C TYR A 150 0.29 7.58 -0.31
N GLU A 151 1.36 8.35 -0.51
CA GLU A 151 1.28 9.73 -0.99
C GLU A 151 0.60 9.84 -2.36
N ILE A 152 0.94 8.95 -3.30
CA ILE A 152 0.28 8.93 -4.60
C ILE A 152 -1.20 8.54 -4.52
N ALA A 153 -1.57 7.63 -3.62
CA ALA A 153 -2.98 7.28 -3.40
C ALA A 153 -3.76 8.46 -2.80
N ASP A 154 -3.14 9.18 -1.85
CA ASP A 154 -3.70 10.36 -1.20
C ASP A 154 -4.04 11.48 -2.18
N CYS A 155 -3.23 11.65 -3.22
CA CYS A 155 -3.44 12.68 -4.24
C CYS A 155 -4.80 12.58 -4.95
N THR A 156 -5.49 11.43 -4.88
CA THR A 156 -6.79 11.22 -5.51
C THR A 156 -7.97 11.07 -4.55
N VAL A 157 -7.77 11.27 -3.26
CA VAL A 157 -8.88 11.15 -2.31
C VAL A 157 -9.94 12.21 -2.62
N GLY A 158 -11.14 11.74 -2.97
CA GLY A 158 -12.29 12.58 -3.32
C GLY A 158 -12.25 13.22 -4.70
N LEU A 159 -11.29 12.90 -5.58
CA LEU A 159 -11.08 13.61 -6.85
C LEU A 159 -10.81 12.70 -8.07
N LYS A 160 -10.95 13.28 -9.26
CA LYS A 160 -10.68 12.62 -10.56
C LYS A 160 -9.18 12.38 -10.77
N THR A 161 -8.86 11.40 -11.61
CA THR A 161 -7.55 10.74 -11.85
C THR A 161 -6.33 11.63 -12.16
N GLY A 162 -6.48 12.92 -12.50
CA GLY A 162 -5.37 13.77 -12.96
C GLY A 162 -4.26 14.00 -11.93
N ARG A 163 -4.62 14.16 -10.65
CA ARG A 163 -3.66 14.56 -9.59
C ARG A 163 -2.55 13.56 -9.30
N GLN A 164 -2.76 12.27 -9.60
CA GLN A 164 -1.73 11.26 -9.45
C GLN A 164 -0.57 11.46 -10.43
N VAL A 165 -0.87 11.92 -11.65
CA VAL A 165 0.15 12.21 -12.65
C VAL A 165 0.89 13.50 -12.28
N ASP A 166 0.15 14.52 -11.81
CA ASP A 166 0.76 15.77 -11.32
C ASP A 166 1.74 15.50 -10.18
N PHE A 167 1.35 14.68 -9.19
CA PHE A 167 2.24 14.24 -8.12
C PHE A 167 3.50 13.52 -8.63
N MET A 168 3.36 12.61 -9.60
CA MET A 168 4.52 11.96 -10.22
C MET A 168 5.46 12.97 -10.91
N HIS A 169 4.93 14.06 -11.47
CA HIS A 169 5.77 15.12 -12.04
C HIS A 169 6.52 15.93 -10.97
N GLU A 170 6.02 16.00 -9.74
CA GLU A 170 6.67 16.67 -8.61
C GLU A 170 7.81 15.83 -8.00
N LEU A 171 7.72 14.50 -8.06
CA LEU A 171 8.73 13.59 -7.51
C LEU A 171 10.10 13.70 -8.19
N GLU A 172 11.18 13.60 -7.43
CA GLU A 172 12.55 13.53 -7.94
C GLU A 172 12.80 12.20 -8.68
N PRO A 173 13.79 12.13 -9.60
CA PRO A 173 14.08 10.91 -10.35
C PRO A 173 14.31 9.68 -9.46
N LEU A 174 15.01 9.85 -8.33
CA LEU A 174 15.26 8.78 -7.38
C LEU A 174 13.96 8.31 -6.70
N GLU A 175 13.04 9.23 -6.36
CA GLU A 175 11.75 8.88 -5.77
C GLU A 175 10.87 8.12 -6.77
N LEU A 176 10.83 8.57 -8.03
CA LEU A 176 10.15 7.85 -9.12
C LEU A 176 10.73 6.45 -9.32
N ALA A 177 12.06 6.31 -9.25
CA ALA A 177 12.72 5.01 -9.33
C ALA A 177 12.33 4.09 -8.16
N LYS A 178 12.33 4.60 -6.92
CA LYS A 178 11.89 3.87 -5.71
C LYS A 178 10.44 3.42 -5.82
N LEU A 179 9.54 4.31 -6.25
CA LEU A 179 8.14 4.01 -6.50
C LEU A 179 7.98 2.92 -7.57
N GLY A 180 8.68 3.05 -8.70
CA GLY A 180 8.68 2.06 -9.79
C GLY A 180 9.17 0.68 -9.37
N ILE A 181 10.29 0.63 -8.64
CA ILE A 181 10.85 -0.59 -8.07
C ILE A 181 9.86 -1.25 -7.12
N MET A 182 9.22 -0.48 -6.24
CA MET A 182 8.24 -1.03 -5.28
C MET A 182 7.01 -1.59 -6.00
N VAL A 183 6.50 -0.90 -7.02
CA VAL A 183 5.37 -1.38 -7.83
C VAL A 183 5.73 -2.69 -8.54
N VAL A 184 6.93 -2.80 -9.10
CA VAL A 184 7.39 -4.03 -9.75
C VAL A 184 7.51 -5.16 -8.74
N ALA A 185 8.18 -4.94 -7.61
CA ALA A 185 8.35 -5.95 -6.56
C ALA A 185 7.01 -6.49 -6.06
N LEU A 186 6.07 -5.60 -5.69
CA LEU A 186 4.74 -6.01 -5.23
C LEU A 186 3.94 -6.75 -6.30
N SER A 187 4.06 -6.35 -7.57
CA SER A 187 3.37 -7.02 -8.68
C SER A 187 3.94 -8.42 -8.98
N GLN A 188 5.25 -8.61 -8.84
CA GLN A 188 5.89 -9.92 -8.97
C GLN A 188 5.47 -10.83 -7.80
N GLY A 189 5.52 -10.31 -6.58
CA GLY A 189 5.06 -11.05 -5.43
C GLY A 189 3.57 -11.40 -5.50
N TYR A 190 2.73 -10.53 -6.08
CA TYR A 190 1.34 -10.87 -6.37
C TYR A 190 1.24 -12.03 -7.37
N ASP A 191 2.04 -12.02 -8.44
CA ASP A 191 2.10 -13.12 -9.41
C ASP A 191 2.52 -14.45 -8.75
N ASP A 192 3.51 -14.40 -7.86
CA ASP A 192 4.00 -15.60 -7.15
C ASP A 192 2.96 -16.14 -6.16
N LEU A 193 2.24 -15.25 -5.49
CA LEU A 193 1.21 -15.59 -4.51
C LEU A 193 -0.03 -16.21 -5.15
N HIS A 194 -0.43 -15.65 -6.29
CA HIS A 194 -1.71 -15.96 -6.94
C HIS A 194 -1.55 -16.75 -8.24
N GLY A 195 -0.32 -17.03 -8.66
CA GLY A 195 0.00 -17.73 -9.90
C GLY A 195 -0.59 -19.15 -9.95
N SER A 196 -0.70 -19.83 -8.80
CA SER A 196 -1.35 -21.15 -8.69
C SER A 196 -2.88 -21.10 -8.84
N LEU A 197 -3.53 -19.98 -8.52
CA LEU A 197 -4.96 -19.76 -8.80
C LEU A 197 -5.23 -19.53 -10.30
N VAL A 198 -4.16 -19.32 -11.08
CA VAL A 198 -4.15 -18.84 -12.46
C VAL A 198 -3.50 -19.86 -13.41
N GLU A 199 -3.02 -21.02 -12.92
CA GLU A 199 -2.34 -22.07 -13.72
C GLU A 199 -3.17 -22.58 -14.91
N HIS A 200 -4.48 -22.38 -14.89
CA HIS A 200 -5.40 -22.79 -15.96
C HIS A 200 -5.79 -21.65 -16.92
N LEU A 201 -5.27 -20.43 -16.72
CA LEU A 201 -5.56 -19.28 -17.58
C LEU A 201 -4.50 -19.14 -18.70
N PRO A 202 -4.91 -18.72 -19.91
CA PRO A 202 -3.98 -18.48 -21.01
C PRO A 202 -2.90 -17.45 -20.65
N GLY A 203 -1.66 -17.64 -21.14
CA GLY A 203 -0.52 -16.75 -20.88
C GLY A 203 -0.76 -15.23 -21.11
N PRO A 204 -1.55 -14.80 -22.12
CA PRO A 204 -1.94 -13.39 -22.28
C PRO A 204 -2.71 -12.82 -21.09
N VAL A 205 -3.65 -13.59 -20.52
CA VAL A 205 -4.49 -13.19 -19.38
C VAL A 205 -3.64 -12.96 -18.12
N LYS A 206 -2.57 -13.75 -17.96
CA LYS A 206 -1.62 -13.58 -16.86
C LYS A 206 -0.88 -12.23 -16.93
N ARG A 207 -0.39 -11.85 -18.12
CA ARG A 207 0.30 -10.56 -18.32
C ARG A 207 -0.65 -9.38 -18.10
N GLU A 208 -1.85 -9.45 -18.66
CA GLU A 208 -2.89 -8.43 -18.51
C GLU A 208 -3.26 -8.22 -17.04
N ARG A 209 -3.44 -9.31 -16.28
CA ARG A 209 -3.69 -9.25 -14.83
C ARG A 209 -2.60 -8.50 -14.08
N ILE A 210 -1.33 -8.74 -14.38
CA ILE A 210 -0.21 -8.02 -13.75
C ILE A 210 -0.19 -6.55 -14.15
N CYS A 211 -0.48 -6.22 -15.41
CA CYS A 211 -0.61 -4.84 -15.86
C CYS A 211 -1.74 -4.10 -15.12
N VAL A 212 -2.90 -4.74 -15.01
CA VAL A 212 -4.04 -4.21 -14.24
C VAL A 212 -3.64 -4.05 -12.77
N TYR A 213 -3.01 -5.05 -12.16
CA TYR A 213 -2.56 -4.99 -10.77
C TYR A 213 -1.63 -3.81 -10.52
N LYS A 214 -0.60 -3.61 -11.34
CA LYS A 214 0.32 -2.46 -11.23
C LYS A 214 -0.42 -1.13 -11.28
N ASN A 215 -1.36 -1.00 -12.21
CA ASN A 215 -2.15 0.22 -12.35
C ASN A 215 -3.08 0.45 -11.14
N LYS A 216 -3.76 -0.59 -10.66
CA LYS A 216 -4.64 -0.51 -9.49
C LYS A 216 -3.83 -0.33 -8.19
N LEU A 217 -2.60 -0.85 -8.10
CA LEU A 217 -1.68 -0.61 -6.99
C LEU A 217 -1.28 0.86 -6.90
N LEU A 218 -0.89 1.50 -8.01
CA LEU A 218 -0.64 2.95 -8.03
C LEU A 218 -1.90 3.76 -7.71
N ARG A 219 -3.07 3.25 -8.11
CA ARG A 219 -4.36 3.90 -7.86
C ARG A 219 -4.76 3.87 -6.39
N TYR A 220 -4.57 2.74 -5.73
CA TYR A 220 -5.14 2.42 -4.43
C TYR A 220 -4.10 2.29 -3.31
N GLY A 221 -2.82 2.38 -3.66
CA GLY A 221 -1.71 2.38 -2.71
C GLY A 221 -1.52 1.05 -1.98
N PRO A 222 -0.81 1.07 -0.83
CA PRO A 222 -0.41 -0.14 -0.11
C PRO A 222 -1.58 -0.96 0.43
N TYR A 223 -2.73 -0.35 0.68
CA TYR A 223 -3.94 -1.06 1.09
C TYR A 223 -4.35 -2.15 0.09
N PHE A 224 -4.26 -1.86 -1.22
CA PHE A 224 -4.57 -2.84 -2.26
C PHE A 224 -3.60 -4.02 -2.23
N ALA A 225 -2.32 -3.74 -1.97
CA ALA A 225 -1.32 -4.78 -1.75
C ALA A 225 -1.65 -5.65 -0.53
N ILE A 226 -1.95 -5.06 0.63
CA ILE A 226 -2.29 -5.80 1.86
C ILE A 226 -3.57 -6.64 1.66
N ALA A 227 -4.58 -6.09 1.01
CA ALA A 227 -5.80 -6.83 0.69
C ALA A 227 -5.48 -8.05 -0.19
N ALA A 228 -4.53 -7.90 -1.12
CA ALA A 228 -4.09 -9.00 -1.99
C ALA A 228 -3.32 -10.09 -1.23
N THR A 229 -2.54 -9.76 -0.18
CA THR A 229 -1.89 -10.79 0.65
C THR A 229 -2.88 -11.60 1.48
N LYS A 230 -4.06 -11.02 1.75
CA LYS A 230 -5.14 -11.63 2.54
C LYS A 230 -6.21 -12.31 1.68
N ASN A 231 -6.05 -12.38 0.36
CA ASN A 231 -7.04 -12.90 -0.59
C ASN A 231 -8.42 -12.23 -0.43
N ASP A 232 -8.45 -10.91 -0.17
CA ASP A 232 -9.70 -10.17 -0.05
C ASP A 232 -10.48 -10.21 -1.39
N PRO A 233 -11.77 -10.62 -1.41
CA PRO A 233 -12.58 -10.68 -2.63
C PRO A 233 -12.64 -9.37 -3.41
N TRP A 234 -12.50 -8.23 -2.73
CA TRP A 234 -12.45 -6.92 -3.37
C TRP A 234 -11.32 -6.81 -4.39
N VAL A 235 -10.16 -7.42 -4.13
CA VAL A 235 -9.03 -7.40 -5.06
C VAL A 235 -9.39 -8.10 -6.35
N THR A 236 -9.99 -9.29 -6.27
CA THR A 236 -10.44 -10.04 -7.46
C THR A 236 -11.44 -9.23 -8.27
N THR A 237 -12.45 -8.63 -7.62
CA THR A 237 -13.43 -7.77 -8.30
C THR A 237 -12.76 -6.61 -9.03
N VAL A 238 -11.84 -5.89 -8.38
CA VAL A 238 -11.12 -4.76 -8.97
C VAL A 238 -10.23 -5.16 -10.14
N ILE A 239 -9.60 -6.34 -10.06
CA ILE A 239 -8.79 -6.88 -11.15
C ILE A 239 -9.67 -7.26 -12.34
N ASP A 240 -10.78 -7.97 -12.11
CA ASP A 240 -11.69 -8.40 -13.18
C ASP A 240 -12.37 -7.19 -13.86
N GLU A 241 -12.74 -6.16 -13.10
CA GLU A 241 -13.17 -4.87 -13.65
C GLU A 241 -12.10 -4.25 -14.55
N GLY A 242 -10.84 -4.24 -14.11
CA GLY A 242 -9.72 -3.69 -14.89
C GLY A 242 -9.41 -4.50 -16.15
N LEU A 243 -9.60 -5.82 -16.13
CA LEU A 243 -9.49 -6.67 -17.33
C LEU A 243 -10.60 -6.37 -18.33
N ASN A 244 -11.84 -6.19 -17.86
CA ASN A 244 -12.96 -5.78 -18.71
C ASN A 244 -12.73 -4.40 -19.33
N GLU A 245 -12.19 -3.44 -18.55
CA GLU A 245 -11.78 -2.12 -19.04
C GLU A 245 -10.71 -2.22 -20.15
N LEU A 246 -9.72 -3.10 -19.97
CA LEU A 246 -8.66 -3.33 -20.95
C LEU A 246 -9.20 -3.98 -22.24
N GLY A 247 -10.03 -5.01 -22.14
CA GLY A 247 -10.66 -5.64 -23.30
C GLY A 247 -11.61 -4.71 -24.07
N ALA A 248 -12.33 -3.83 -23.36
CA ALA A 248 -13.15 -2.79 -23.98
C ALA A 248 -12.30 -1.75 -24.73
N PHE A 249 -11.12 -1.42 -24.20
CA PHE A 249 -10.17 -0.54 -24.87
C PHE A 249 -9.60 -1.16 -26.16
N GLU A 250 -9.17 -2.43 -26.11
CA GLU A 250 -8.59 -3.12 -27.26
C GLU A 250 -9.62 -3.38 -28.37
N SER A 251 -10.87 -3.70 -28.00
CA SER A 251 -11.95 -3.95 -28.96
C SER A 251 -12.50 -2.69 -29.64
N SER A 252 -11.98 -1.49 -29.31
CA SER A 252 -12.42 -0.19 -29.87
C SER A 252 -13.93 0.09 -29.71
N THR A 253 -14.62 -0.64 -28.82
CA THR A 253 -16.06 -0.49 -28.57
C THR A 253 -16.42 0.74 -27.73
N MET A 254 -15.42 1.53 -27.32
CA MET A 254 -15.57 2.87 -26.71
C MET A 254 -14.98 3.97 -27.62
N PRO A 255 -15.74 4.55 -28.56
CA PRO A 255 -15.20 5.44 -29.58
C PRO A 255 -14.84 6.88 -29.12
N TRP A 256 -15.05 7.25 -27.84
CA TRP A 256 -14.96 8.66 -27.39
C TRP A 256 -14.25 8.90 -26.07
N LYS A 257 -13.84 7.86 -25.34
CA LYS A 257 -12.88 8.04 -24.23
C LYS A 257 -11.50 7.78 -24.78
N VAL A 258 -10.78 8.84 -25.12
CA VAL A 258 -9.32 8.81 -25.18
C VAL A 258 -8.86 8.19 -23.87
N SER A 259 -8.51 6.90 -23.90
CA SER A 259 -8.11 6.16 -22.71
C SER A 259 -6.92 6.89 -22.13
N ALA A 260 -7.11 7.49 -20.96
CA ALA A 260 -6.01 8.12 -20.27
C ALA A 260 -4.94 7.03 -20.07
N PRO A 261 -3.69 7.26 -20.49
CA PRO A 261 -2.61 6.30 -20.30
C PRO A 261 -2.56 5.82 -18.85
N SER A 262 -2.30 4.52 -18.66
CA SER A 262 -2.24 3.92 -17.34
C SER A 262 -1.22 4.64 -16.45
N LEU A 263 -1.45 4.67 -15.14
CA LEU A 263 -0.54 5.29 -14.18
C LEU A 263 0.84 4.63 -14.24
N GLN A 264 0.89 3.32 -14.50
CA GLN A 264 2.15 2.61 -14.69
C GLN A 264 2.89 3.14 -15.94
N SER A 265 2.22 3.36 -17.06
CA SER A 265 2.85 3.93 -18.25
C SER A 265 3.35 5.35 -17.99
N GLN A 266 2.58 6.15 -17.26
CA GLN A 266 2.97 7.51 -16.90
C GLN A 266 4.19 7.56 -15.99
N LEU A 267 4.25 6.71 -14.97
CA LEU A 267 5.40 6.60 -14.07
C LEU A 267 6.71 6.44 -14.86
N TRP A 268 6.76 5.48 -15.79
CA TRP A 268 7.96 5.22 -16.58
C TRP A 268 8.26 6.34 -17.57
N LYS A 269 7.23 6.94 -18.19
CA LYS A 269 7.41 8.10 -19.09
C LYS A 269 8.03 9.29 -18.37
N ILE A 270 7.52 9.63 -17.18
CA ILE A 270 8.01 10.76 -16.40
C ILE A 270 9.44 10.50 -15.93
N LEU A 271 9.74 9.29 -15.42
CA LEU A 271 11.10 8.92 -15.07
C LEU A 271 12.06 9.07 -16.26
N CYS A 272 11.72 8.49 -17.41
CA CYS A 272 12.55 8.55 -18.60
C CYS A 272 12.77 9.99 -19.09
N GLN A 273 11.72 10.81 -19.04
CA GLN A 273 11.80 12.24 -19.38
C GLN A 273 12.77 12.98 -18.44
N LYS A 274 12.70 12.72 -17.13
CA LYS A 274 13.55 13.40 -16.15
C LYS A 274 15.01 12.96 -16.20
N VAL A 275 15.26 11.69 -16.52
CA VAL A 275 16.62 11.11 -16.56
C VAL A 275 17.25 11.21 -17.96
N GLY A 276 16.47 11.49 -19.00
CA GLY A 276 16.95 11.56 -20.38
C GLY A 276 17.24 10.19 -21.00
N CYS A 277 16.42 9.17 -20.69
CA CYS A 277 16.54 7.83 -21.28
C CYS A 277 15.32 7.45 -22.12
N SER A 278 15.40 6.34 -22.85
CA SER A 278 14.27 5.80 -23.61
C SER A 278 13.35 4.96 -22.71
N LEU A 279 12.08 4.77 -23.11
CA LEU A 279 11.13 3.94 -22.37
C LEU A 279 11.60 2.49 -22.17
N PRO A 280 12.17 1.81 -23.18
CA PRO A 280 12.79 0.49 -23.00
C PRO A 280 13.87 0.46 -21.92
N ASP A 281 14.64 1.53 -21.77
CA ASP A 281 15.76 1.62 -20.81
C ASP A 281 15.31 2.04 -19.40
N GLY A 282 14.06 2.50 -19.24
CA GLY A 282 13.57 3.09 -18.00
C GLY A 282 13.67 2.17 -16.79
N TRP A 283 13.52 0.85 -17.00
CA TRP A 283 13.70 -0.14 -15.93
C TRP A 283 15.15 -0.25 -15.46
N GLU A 284 16.09 -0.37 -16.40
CA GLU A 284 17.51 -0.44 -16.08
C GLU A 284 17.98 0.84 -15.40
N LYS A 285 17.53 1.99 -15.90
CA LYS A 285 17.85 3.29 -15.32
C LYS A 285 17.31 3.48 -13.90
N ALA A 286 16.10 2.99 -13.62
CA ALA A 286 15.55 3.02 -12.27
C ALA A 286 16.37 2.17 -11.28
N LYS A 287 16.83 0.99 -11.72
CA LYS A 287 17.72 0.14 -10.92
C LYS A 287 19.01 0.87 -10.63
N GLU A 288 19.69 1.40 -11.65
CA GLU A 288 20.95 2.15 -11.47
C GLU A 288 20.82 3.25 -10.40
N LEU A 289 19.78 4.09 -10.48
CA LEU A 289 19.55 5.17 -9.52
C LEU A 289 19.41 4.67 -8.08
N VAL A 290 18.66 3.58 -7.88
CA VAL A 290 18.46 3.02 -6.54
C VAL A 290 19.71 2.28 -6.06
N GLU A 291 20.44 1.63 -6.95
CA GLU A 291 21.71 0.97 -6.62
C GLU A 291 22.78 1.99 -6.20
N GLU A 292 22.84 3.14 -6.86
CA GLU A 292 23.70 4.25 -6.48
C GLU A 292 23.33 4.82 -5.10
N ASP A 293 22.03 5.03 -4.81
CA ASP A 293 21.55 5.47 -3.49
C ASP A 293 21.88 4.45 -2.39
N LEU A 294 21.76 3.16 -2.68
CA LEU A 294 22.11 2.10 -1.72
C LEU A 294 23.62 2.04 -1.46
N LYS A 295 24.46 2.19 -2.50
CA LYS A 295 25.92 2.24 -2.37
C LYS A 295 26.38 3.47 -1.61
N ALA A 296 25.81 4.64 -1.89
CA ALA A 296 26.15 5.88 -1.20
C ALA A 296 25.89 5.76 0.32
N ARG A 297 24.73 5.23 0.71
CA ARG A 297 24.38 5.01 2.13
C ARG A 297 25.27 3.99 2.83
N ALA A 298 25.79 3.01 2.09
CA ALA A 298 26.72 2.02 2.64
C ALA A 298 28.13 2.58 2.90
N LEU A 299 28.51 3.68 2.24
CA LEU A 299 29.82 4.34 2.39
C LEU A 299 29.83 5.43 3.48
N ASP A 300 28.67 5.89 3.94
CA ASP A 300 28.51 6.91 5.02
C ASP A 300 28.65 6.33 6.45
N VAL A 301 29.24 5.12 6.60
CA VAL A 301 29.48 4.41 7.87
C VAL A 301 30.98 4.30 8.13
#